data_AF-A0A0E3SLK2-F1
#
_entry.id   AF-A0A0E3SLK2-F1
#
_cell.length_a   1.000
_cell.length_b   1.000
_cell.length_c   1.000
_cell.angle_alpha   90.00
_cell.angle_beta   90.00
_cell.angle_gamma   90.00
#
_symmetry.space_group_name_H-M   'P 1'
#
loop_
_entity.id
_entity.type
_entity.pdbx_description
1 polymer ?
#
loop_
_entity_poly.entity_id
_entity_poly.type
_entity_poly.pdbx_seq_one_letter_code
_entity_poly.pdbx_strand_id
1 'polypeptide(L)'
;MEMRCRCGDKCIRPISETLKDIELFYKPCSNCKIGKIKKFSPLAEQINLDEIDNYFGSCKCGKRHLDIVMSHVLKIMIDEGVKDKKANLRNSCVPLVTPGYPTDSVPYLPKDSLVILSDEMDKRCAERIIKEVGEVSGVLKGDIRKTVGIKDSDSNPHVYELLAGCDLRCDIVQTPYGALGIYKYQHEIHIEFPKAKSPKIEILEKVLEHYNKPTVLDCTCGPGTLGIACLKANAQKVVFNDIWSPAIEITLINLETNGFPVKPSGNEEGLIASGDKFEVYSMDIRKLANYLDKKFDICIIDTFPGVDTKEFVEAADKLGKKVVLV
;
A
#
# COMPACT_ATOMS: atom_id res chain seq x y z
N MET A 1 -11.92 18.30 3.47
CA MET A 1 -12.76 17.38 2.69
C MET A 1 -13.02 16.15 3.56
N GLU A 2 -14.25 15.65 3.70
CA GLU A 2 -14.46 14.37 4.41
C GLU A 2 -13.92 13.25 3.50
N MET A 3 -12.73 12.74 3.80
CA MET A 3 -12.11 11.65 3.01
C MET A 3 -12.90 10.37 3.23
N ARG A 4 -13.59 9.90 2.18
CA ARG A 4 -14.33 8.63 2.21
C ARG A 4 -13.59 7.58 1.39
N CYS A 5 -13.55 6.36 1.92
CA CYS A 5 -13.08 5.21 1.16
C CYS A 5 -14.06 4.89 0.02
N ARG A 6 -13.58 4.29 -1.08
CA ARG A 6 -14.41 3.84 -2.20
C ARG A 6 -15.45 2.80 -1.78
N CYS A 7 -15.22 2.06 -0.69
CA CYS A 7 -16.22 1.14 -0.13
C CYS A 7 -17.37 1.84 0.62
N GLY A 8 -17.31 3.17 0.80
CA GLY A 8 -18.32 3.96 1.51
C GLY A 8 -18.08 4.13 3.01
N ASP A 9 -17.12 3.41 3.59
CA ASP A 9 -16.80 3.44 5.02
C ASP A 9 -15.69 4.43 5.41
N LYS A 10 -15.46 4.55 6.72
CA LYS A 10 -14.41 5.37 7.36
C LYS A 10 -13.07 4.63 7.48
N CYS A 11 -12.59 4.07 6.37
CA CYS A 11 -11.31 3.34 6.32
C CYS A 11 -10.09 4.28 6.31
N ILE A 12 -10.26 5.50 5.80
CA ILE A 12 -9.22 6.53 5.72
C ILE A 12 -9.26 7.35 7.00
N ARG A 13 -8.12 7.50 7.69
CA ARG A 13 -7.99 8.24 8.94
C ARG A 13 -6.69 9.06 8.93
N PRO A 14 -6.59 10.14 9.72
CA PRO A 14 -5.32 10.82 9.94
C PRO A 14 -4.23 9.83 10.39
N ILE A 15 -3.02 9.99 9.86
CA ILE A 15 -1.91 9.09 10.20
C ILE A 15 -1.52 9.21 11.67
N SER A 16 -1.69 10.39 12.28
CA SER A 16 -1.51 10.58 13.73
C SER A 16 -2.40 9.66 14.58
N GLU A 17 -3.62 9.35 14.13
CA GLU A 17 -4.51 8.41 14.81
C GLU A 17 -4.09 6.96 14.56
N THR A 18 -3.66 6.63 13.34
CA THR A 18 -3.22 5.27 12.98
C THR A 18 -1.92 4.87 13.69
N LEU A 19 -1.02 5.84 13.89
CA LEU A 19 0.23 5.63 14.62
C LEU A 19 0.03 5.48 16.13
N LYS A 20 -1.13 5.91 16.66
CA LYS A 20 -1.44 5.75 18.08
C LYS A 20 -1.52 4.26 18.40
N ASP A 21 -0.65 3.81 19.30
CA ASP A 21 -0.57 2.42 19.75
C ASP A 21 -0.24 1.40 18.64
N ILE A 22 0.38 1.82 17.53
CA ILE A 22 0.72 0.94 16.39
C ILE A 22 1.57 -0.26 16.82
N GLU A 23 2.49 -0.06 17.78
CA GLU A 23 3.32 -1.13 18.36
C GLU A 23 2.53 -2.19 19.12
N LEU A 24 1.33 -1.85 19.60
CA LEU A 24 0.42 -2.75 20.32
C LEU A 24 -0.65 -3.35 19.41
N PHE A 25 -0.81 -2.79 18.19
CA PHE A 25 -1.91 -3.13 17.29
C PHE A 25 -1.96 -4.62 16.96
N TYR A 26 -0.81 -5.24 16.66
CA TYR A 26 -0.72 -6.68 16.38
C TYR A 26 -0.26 -7.53 17.57
N LYS A 27 0.05 -6.92 18.72
CA LYS A 27 0.52 -7.68 19.88
C LYS A 27 -0.62 -8.51 20.50
N PRO A 28 -0.33 -9.76 20.90
CA PRO A 28 -1.26 -10.56 21.68
C PRO A 28 -1.46 -9.96 23.07
N CYS A 29 -2.66 -10.15 23.64
CA CYS A 29 -2.85 -9.99 25.08
C CYS A 29 -2.41 -11.27 25.81
N SER A 30 -2.34 -11.23 27.15
CA SER A 30 -1.98 -12.39 27.98
C SER A 30 -2.89 -13.62 27.83
N ASN A 31 -4.06 -13.47 27.21
CA ASN A 31 -5.02 -14.55 26.99
C ASN A 31 -5.06 -15.04 25.52
N CYS A 32 -4.27 -14.43 24.63
CA CYS A 32 -4.16 -14.87 23.25
C CYS A 32 -3.43 -16.22 23.23
N LYS A 33 -4.07 -17.23 22.63
CA LYS A 33 -3.42 -18.53 22.42
C LYS A 33 -2.50 -18.45 21.20
N ILE A 34 -1.38 -19.17 21.24
CA ILE A 34 -0.51 -19.33 20.07
C ILE A 34 -1.11 -20.42 19.18
N GLY A 35 -1.40 -20.08 17.93
CA GLY A 35 -1.86 -21.06 16.93
C GLY A 35 -0.71 -21.97 16.53
N LYS A 36 -0.87 -23.28 16.68
CA LYS A 36 0.10 -24.28 16.21
C LYS A 36 -0.37 -24.88 14.88
N ILE A 37 -0.34 -24.11 13.81
CA ILE A 37 -0.63 -24.59 12.45
C ILE A 37 0.68 -24.78 11.69
N LYS A 38 0.93 -25.99 11.18
CA LYS A 38 2.07 -26.25 10.29
C LYS A 38 1.71 -25.77 8.89
N LYS A 39 2.39 -24.71 8.43
CA LYS A 39 2.08 -24.02 7.16
C LYS A 39 2.27 -24.88 5.91
N PHE A 40 3.09 -25.91 5.99
CA PHE A 40 3.47 -26.77 4.87
C PHE A 40 2.72 -28.11 4.84
N SER A 41 2.00 -28.44 5.91
CA SER A 41 1.18 -29.64 5.96
C SER A 41 -0.24 -29.31 5.49
N PRO A 42 -0.94 -30.22 4.81
CA PRO A 42 -2.35 -30.05 4.48
C PRO A 42 -3.17 -29.66 5.71
N LEU A 43 -4.09 -28.71 5.56
CA LEU A 43 -4.89 -28.24 6.70
C LEU A 43 -5.80 -29.36 7.23
N ALA A 44 -6.43 -30.11 6.32
CA ALA A 44 -7.36 -31.19 6.64
C ALA A 44 -6.73 -32.37 7.39
N GLU A 45 -5.39 -32.50 7.36
CA GLU A 45 -4.66 -33.52 8.12
C GLU A 45 -4.32 -33.08 9.55
N GLN A 46 -4.47 -31.79 9.85
CA GLN A 46 -4.07 -31.21 11.14
C GLN A 46 -5.27 -30.96 12.05
N ILE A 47 -6.41 -30.55 11.48
CA ILE A 47 -7.59 -30.09 12.20
C ILE A 47 -8.84 -30.55 11.43
N ASN A 48 -9.90 -30.89 12.16
CA ASN A 48 -11.21 -31.11 11.57
C ASN A 48 -11.77 -29.78 11.03
N LEU A 49 -11.96 -29.68 9.70
CA LEU A 49 -12.40 -28.45 9.04
C LEU A 49 -13.75 -27.92 9.56
N ASP A 50 -14.61 -28.80 10.05
CA ASP A 50 -15.92 -28.43 10.61
C ASP A 50 -15.80 -27.68 11.95
N GLU A 51 -14.65 -27.73 12.62
CA GLU A 51 -14.37 -26.97 13.85
C GLU A 51 -13.89 -25.54 13.58
N ILE A 52 -13.56 -25.21 12.32
CA ILE A 52 -13.01 -23.91 11.95
C ILE A 52 -14.14 -22.96 11.56
N ASP A 53 -14.39 -21.99 12.43
CA ASP A 53 -15.37 -20.92 12.24
C ASP A 53 -14.78 -19.54 12.63
N ASN A 54 -15.65 -18.53 12.77
CA ASN A 54 -15.21 -17.19 13.16
C ASN A 54 -14.77 -17.07 14.64
N TYR A 55 -15.06 -18.07 15.47
CA TYR A 55 -14.70 -18.11 16.89
C TYR A 55 -13.48 -19.00 17.16
N PHE A 56 -13.14 -19.89 16.24
CA PHE A 56 -11.97 -20.75 16.32
C PHE A 56 -10.69 -19.92 16.53
N GLY A 57 -9.97 -20.20 17.61
CA GLY A 57 -8.77 -19.47 18.03
C GLY A 57 -8.98 -17.99 18.39
N SER A 58 -10.22 -17.53 18.56
CA SER A 58 -10.54 -16.17 19.00
C SER A 58 -10.08 -15.91 20.44
N CYS A 59 -9.67 -14.66 20.67
CA CYS A 59 -9.37 -14.15 22.00
C CYS A 59 -10.41 -13.09 22.39
N LYS A 60 -10.67 -12.95 23.70
CA LYS A 60 -11.55 -11.90 24.23
C LYS A 60 -11.11 -10.47 23.89
N CYS A 61 -9.85 -10.26 23.52
CA CYS A 61 -9.38 -8.97 23.03
C CYS A 61 -9.78 -8.67 21.57
N GLY A 62 -10.56 -9.56 20.93
CA GLY A 62 -11.04 -9.40 19.57
C GLY A 62 -10.01 -9.68 18.48
N LYS A 63 -8.91 -10.37 18.82
CA LYS A 63 -7.83 -10.70 17.86
C LYS A 63 -7.64 -12.20 17.68
N ARG A 64 -7.27 -12.61 16.46
CA ARG A 64 -6.86 -13.99 16.12
C ARG A 64 -5.46 -14.01 15.53
N HIS A 65 -4.71 -15.07 15.81
CA HIS A 65 -3.40 -15.28 15.18
C HIS A 65 -3.56 -15.40 13.65
N LEU A 66 -2.72 -14.75 12.85
CA LEU A 66 -2.82 -14.74 11.38
C LEU A 66 -3.00 -16.15 10.79
N ASP A 67 -2.22 -17.14 11.22
CA ASP A 67 -2.34 -18.50 10.67
C ASP A 67 -3.70 -19.16 10.96
N ILE A 68 -4.37 -18.77 12.05
CA ILE A 68 -5.73 -19.24 12.36
C ILE A 68 -6.74 -18.59 11.41
N VAL A 69 -6.61 -17.27 11.17
CA VAL A 69 -7.43 -16.54 10.18
C VAL A 69 -7.25 -17.16 8.79
N MET A 70 -6.01 -17.40 8.38
CA MET A 70 -5.71 -18.03 7.09
C MET A 70 -6.19 -19.48 7.00
N SER A 71 -6.27 -20.21 8.12
CA SER A 71 -6.88 -21.55 8.15
C SER A 71 -8.38 -21.48 7.88
N HIS A 72 -9.07 -20.47 8.42
CA HIS A 72 -10.50 -20.25 8.15
C HIS A 72 -10.75 -19.87 6.69
N VAL A 73 -9.92 -18.98 6.12
CA VAL A 73 -9.95 -18.66 4.69
C VAL A 73 -9.74 -19.91 3.84
N LEU A 74 -8.69 -20.70 4.12
CA LEU A 74 -8.40 -21.92 3.36
C LEU A 74 -9.53 -22.96 3.49
N LYS A 75 -10.14 -23.09 4.66
CA LYS A 75 -11.31 -23.95 4.87
C LYS A 75 -12.46 -23.54 3.93
N ILE A 76 -12.77 -22.25 3.83
CA ILE A 76 -13.82 -21.77 2.90
C ILE A 76 -13.43 -22.07 1.44
N MET A 77 -12.17 -21.84 1.06
CA MET A 77 -11.70 -22.17 -0.29
C MET A 77 -11.83 -23.67 -0.61
N ILE A 78 -11.65 -24.55 0.38
CA ILE A 78 -11.86 -26.00 0.22
C ILE A 78 -13.34 -26.32 0.07
N ASP A 79 -14.20 -25.76 0.93
CA ASP A 79 -15.64 -25.97 0.89
C ASP A 79 -16.26 -25.53 -0.45
N GLU A 80 -15.77 -24.43 -1.01
CA GLU A 80 -16.23 -23.87 -2.29
C GLU A 80 -15.56 -24.55 -3.51
N GLY A 81 -14.62 -25.49 -3.29
CA GLY A 81 -13.94 -26.22 -4.36
C GLY A 81 -12.85 -25.42 -5.09
N VAL A 82 -12.48 -24.24 -4.61
CA VAL A 82 -11.34 -23.44 -5.11
C VAL A 82 -10.00 -24.12 -4.78
N LYS A 83 -9.94 -24.83 -3.65
CA LYS A 83 -8.78 -25.62 -3.21
C LYS A 83 -9.18 -27.05 -2.90
N ASP A 84 -8.24 -27.98 -3.00
CA ASP A 84 -8.43 -29.36 -2.56
C ASP A 84 -8.02 -29.56 -1.09
N LYS A 85 -8.33 -30.73 -0.53
CA LYS A 85 -7.98 -31.09 0.85
C LYS A 85 -6.48 -31.23 1.11
N LYS A 86 -5.64 -31.26 0.07
CA LYS A 86 -4.17 -31.33 0.18
C LYS A 86 -3.55 -29.93 0.26
N ALA A 87 -4.33 -28.87 0.05
CA ALA A 87 -3.88 -27.50 0.19
C ALA A 87 -3.44 -27.17 1.63
N ASN A 88 -2.50 -26.22 1.72
CA ASN A 88 -1.89 -25.78 2.96
C ASN A 88 -1.83 -24.24 3.00
N LEU A 89 -1.39 -23.67 4.13
CA LEU A 89 -1.40 -22.21 4.29
C LEU A 89 -0.39 -21.51 3.38
N ARG A 90 0.67 -22.21 2.92
CA ARG A 90 1.69 -21.61 2.07
C ARG A 90 1.17 -21.34 0.65
N ASN A 91 0.22 -22.15 0.17
CA ASN A 91 -0.35 -22.08 -1.17
C ASN A 91 -1.84 -21.72 -1.18
N SER A 92 -2.38 -21.14 -0.11
CA SER A 92 -3.78 -20.67 -0.05
C SER A 92 -3.93 -19.30 -0.71
N CYS A 93 -3.50 -18.24 -0.02
CA CYS A 93 -3.53 -16.85 -0.47
C CYS A 93 -2.30 -16.10 0.06
N VAL A 94 -2.04 -14.92 -0.51
CA VAL A 94 -1.09 -13.95 0.03
C VAL A 94 -1.83 -13.05 1.04
N PRO A 95 -1.45 -13.08 2.33
CA PRO A 95 -2.02 -12.17 3.32
C PRO A 95 -1.35 -10.80 3.27
N LEU A 96 -2.16 -9.75 3.12
CA LEU A 96 -1.73 -8.35 3.10
C LEU A 96 -2.34 -7.63 4.32
N VAL A 97 -1.59 -7.59 5.42
CA VAL A 97 -2.07 -6.99 6.68
C VAL A 97 -2.15 -5.47 6.58
N THR A 98 -3.18 -4.87 7.16
CA THR A 98 -3.39 -3.43 7.25
C THR A 98 -3.70 -3.01 8.70
N PRO A 99 -2.96 -2.04 9.29
CA PRO A 99 -1.83 -1.34 8.71
C PRO A 99 -0.60 -2.24 8.45
N GLY A 100 0.06 -2.07 7.32
CA GLY A 100 1.35 -2.68 7.04
C GLY A 100 2.43 -2.09 7.93
N TYR A 101 2.82 -2.80 8.98
CA TYR A 101 3.88 -2.39 9.91
C TYR A 101 4.83 -3.57 10.17
N PRO A 102 6.16 -3.37 10.18
CA PRO A 102 7.10 -4.43 10.52
C PRO A 102 6.86 -4.98 11.94
N THR A 103 6.67 -6.29 12.07
CA THR A 103 6.45 -6.96 13.36
C THR A 103 7.53 -8.01 13.62
N ASP A 104 7.95 -8.14 14.88
CA ASP A 104 8.94 -9.15 15.31
C ASP A 104 8.35 -10.57 15.44
N SER A 105 7.02 -10.68 15.36
CA SER A 105 6.29 -11.93 15.43
C SER A 105 5.14 -11.96 14.43
N VAL A 106 4.57 -13.16 14.22
CA VAL A 106 3.33 -13.31 13.44
C VAL A 106 2.22 -12.48 14.11
N PRO A 107 1.47 -11.67 13.35
CA PRO A 107 0.52 -10.74 13.93
C PRO A 107 -0.75 -11.42 14.46
N TYR A 108 -1.31 -10.83 15.52
CA TYR A 108 -2.67 -11.10 15.97
C TYR A 108 -3.60 -10.05 15.37
N LEU A 109 -4.42 -10.47 14.43
CA LEU A 109 -5.25 -9.63 13.59
C LEU A 109 -6.55 -9.23 14.30
N PRO A 110 -6.85 -7.93 14.44
CA PRO A 110 -8.20 -7.47 14.75
C PRO A 110 -9.12 -7.54 13.51
N LYS A 111 -10.40 -7.23 13.71
CA LYS A 111 -11.39 -7.10 12.63
C LYS A 111 -10.90 -6.14 11.53
N ASP A 112 -11.25 -6.42 10.27
CA ASP A 112 -11.03 -5.55 9.12
C ASP A 112 -9.55 -5.12 8.93
N SER A 113 -8.60 -6.04 9.19
CA SER A 113 -7.16 -5.77 9.21
C SER A 113 -6.35 -6.61 8.22
N LEU A 114 -7.03 -7.29 7.29
CA LEU A 114 -6.42 -8.18 6.32
C LEU A 114 -7.08 -8.05 4.94
N VAL A 115 -6.26 -7.82 3.93
CA VAL A 115 -6.63 -8.05 2.52
C VAL A 115 -5.99 -9.36 2.09
N ILE A 116 -6.68 -10.17 1.30
CA ILE A 116 -6.12 -11.41 0.75
C ILE A 116 -6.05 -11.34 -0.78
N LEU A 117 -4.99 -11.91 -1.35
CA LEU A 117 -4.78 -12.01 -2.79
C LEU A 117 -4.56 -13.46 -3.20
N SER A 118 -5.25 -13.91 -4.24
CA SER A 118 -5.05 -15.24 -4.83
C SER A 118 -5.35 -15.19 -6.34
N ASP A 119 -4.62 -15.95 -7.14
CA ASP A 119 -4.85 -16.06 -8.58
C ASP A 119 -6.03 -17.00 -8.93
N GLU A 120 -6.39 -17.89 -8.01
CA GLU A 120 -7.44 -18.90 -8.19
C GLU A 120 -8.81 -18.47 -7.63
N MET A 121 -8.88 -17.36 -6.90
CA MET A 121 -10.11 -16.93 -6.24
C MET A 121 -11.27 -16.66 -7.22
N ASP A 122 -12.49 -16.95 -6.79
CA ASP A 122 -13.72 -16.56 -7.47
C ASP A 122 -14.62 -15.69 -6.57
N LYS A 123 -15.62 -15.05 -7.19
CA LYS A 123 -16.50 -14.09 -6.52
C LYS A 123 -17.33 -14.73 -5.41
N ARG A 124 -17.83 -15.95 -5.59
CA ARG A 124 -18.68 -16.63 -4.61
C ARG A 124 -17.88 -16.95 -3.35
N CYS A 125 -16.68 -17.49 -3.51
CA CYS A 125 -15.76 -17.76 -2.41
C CYS A 125 -15.35 -16.45 -1.71
N ALA A 126 -15.04 -15.40 -2.47
CA ALA A 126 -14.68 -14.08 -1.93
C ALA A 126 -15.79 -13.47 -1.05
N GLU A 127 -17.03 -13.46 -1.51
CA GLU A 127 -18.18 -12.96 -0.76
C GLU A 127 -18.40 -13.75 0.54
N ARG A 128 -18.24 -15.07 0.50
CA ARG A 128 -18.34 -15.92 1.68
C ARG A 128 -17.21 -15.64 2.69
N ILE A 129 -15.98 -15.43 2.22
CA ILE A 129 -14.85 -15.05 3.07
C ILE A 129 -15.12 -13.73 3.80
N ILE A 130 -15.58 -12.69 3.11
CA ILE A 130 -15.92 -11.39 3.73
C ILE A 130 -17.00 -11.54 4.80
N LYS A 131 -17.98 -12.43 4.56
CA LYS A 131 -19.08 -12.67 5.50
C LYS A 131 -18.66 -13.47 6.74
N GLU A 132 -17.80 -14.48 6.57
CA GLU A 132 -17.48 -15.46 7.62
C GLU A 132 -16.17 -15.14 8.37
N VAL A 133 -15.20 -14.46 7.74
CA VAL A 133 -13.87 -14.21 8.32
C VAL A 133 -13.74 -12.73 8.67
N GLY A 134 -14.06 -12.38 9.92
CA GLY A 134 -14.19 -10.98 10.34
C GLY A 134 -12.91 -10.12 10.22
N GLU A 135 -11.73 -10.72 10.15
CA GLU A 135 -10.48 -9.98 9.94
C GLU A 135 -10.25 -9.58 8.48
N VAL A 136 -10.89 -10.26 7.51
CA VAL A 136 -10.70 -10.00 6.08
C VAL A 136 -11.57 -8.82 5.66
N SER A 137 -10.93 -7.70 5.31
CA SER A 137 -11.61 -6.51 4.78
C SER A 137 -11.86 -6.60 3.28
N GLY A 138 -10.98 -7.28 2.52
CA GLY A 138 -11.03 -7.31 1.06
C GLY A 138 -10.40 -8.57 0.45
N VAL A 139 -10.92 -8.97 -0.70
CA VAL A 139 -10.48 -10.15 -1.45
C VAL A 139 -10.16 -9.77 -2.89
N LEU A 140 -8.90 -10.00 -3.29
CA LEU A 140 -8.38 -9.70 -4.62
C LEU A 140 -8.11 -10.97 -5.41
N LYS A 141 -8.37 -10.90 -6.72
CA LYS A 141 -7.91 -11.88 -7.70
C LYS A 141 -6.75 -11.34 -8.52
N GLY A 142 -5.63 -12.04 -8.47
CA GLY A 142 -4.43 -11.66 -9.22
C GLY A 142 -3.19 -12.45 -8.84
N ASP A 143 -2.15 -12.30 -9.66
CA ASP A 143 -0.85 -12.94 -9.45
C ASP A 143 0.14 -11.94 -8.87
N ILE A 144 0.60 -12.17 -7.63
CA ILE A 144 1.55 -11.31 -6.92
C ILE A 144 2.87 -11.09 -7.67
N ARG A 145 3.21 -11.94 -8.64
CA ARG A 145 4.41 -11.81 -9.48
C ARG A 145 4.24 -10.77 -10.59
N LYS A 146 3.02 -10.33 -10.87
CA LYS A 146 2.73 -9.30 -11.87
C LYS A 146 2.66 -7.93 -11.21
N THR A 147 3.41 -6.99 -11.75
CA THR A 147 3.40 -5.61 -11.27
C THR A 147 2.10 -4.92 -11.66
N VAL A 148 1.35 -4.47 -10.65
CA VAL A 148 0.17 -3.60 -10.81
C VAL A 148 0.61 -2.15 -11.06
N GLY A 149 -0.07 -1.49 -11.99
CA GLY A 149 0.20 -0.12 -12.43
C GLY A 149 0.51 -0.04 -13.92
N ILE A 150 1.05 1.10 -14.33
CA ILE A 150 1.48 1.38 -15.71
C ILE A 150 2.98 1.65 -15.72
N LYS A 151 3.70 1.07 -16.69
CA LYS A 151 5.17 1.20 -16.79
C LYS A 151 5.61 2.45 -17.55
N ASP A 152 4.82 2.85 -18.53
CA ASP A 152 5.11 3.94 -19.47
C ASP A 152 3.80 4.39 -20.14
N SER A 153 3.73 5.58 -20.73
CA SER A 153 2.56 6.13 -21.46
C SER A 153 2.05 5.21 -22.57
N ASP A 154 2.94 4.43 -23.16
CA ASP A 154 2.63 3.55 -24.30
C ASP A 154 2.32 2.12 -23.85
N SER A 155 2.28 1.87 -22.53
CA SER A 155 1.99 0.57 -21.94
C SER A 155 0.53 0.44 -21.51
N ASN A 156 -0.03 -0.75 -21.64
CA ASN A 156 -1.31 -1.07 -21.01
C ASN A 156 -1.13 -1.25 -19.50
N PRO A 157 -2.03 -0.69 -18.67
CA PRO A 157 -1.98 -0.91 -17.24
C PRO A 157 -2.34 -2.36 -16.89
N HIS A 158 -1.77 -2.84 -15.79
CA HIS A 158 -2.20 -4.07 -15.14
C HIS A 158 -2.80 -3.75 -13.77
N VAL A 159 -3.96 -4.35 -13.47
CA VAL A 159 -4.63 -4.24 -12.17
C VAL A 159 -5.08 -5.62 -11.73
N TYR A 160 -5.22 -5.81 -10.42
CA TYR A 160 -5.95 -6.95 -9.90
C TYR A 160 -7.46 -6.70 -9.96
N GLU A 161 -8.24 -7.75 -9.81
CA GLU A 161 -9.70 -7.64 -9.70
C GLU A 161 -10.09 -7.66 -8.22
N LEU A 162 -10.82 -6.64 -7.76
CA LEU A 162 -11.46 -6.63 -6.45
C LEU A 162 -12.75 -7.45 -6.51
N LEU A 163 -12.74 -8.64 -5.91
CA LEU A 163 -13.89 -9.56 -5.95
C LEU A 163 -14.93 -9.23 -4.87
N ALA A 164 -14.50 -8.83 -3.68
CA ALA A 164 -15.37 -8.47 -2.57
C ALA A 164 -14.68 -7.57 -1.53
N GLY A 165 -15.47 -6.74 -0.85
CA GLY A 165 -15.02 -5.93 0.29
C GLY A 165 -14.23 -4.67 -0.11
N CYS A 166 -13.22 -4.34 0.70
CA CYS A 166 -12.36 -3.17 0.61
C CYS A 166 -10.89 -3.60 0.72
N ASP A 167 -10.11 -3.29 -0.31
CA ASP A 167 -8.68 -3.60 -0.40
C ASP A 167 -7.76 -2.42 -0.04
N LEU A 168 -8.32 -1.37 0.56
CA LEU A 168 -7.55 -0.23 1.02
C LEU A 168 -6.62 -0.66 2.17
N ARG A 169 -5.33 -0.61 1.91
CA ARG A 169 -4.27 -0.92 2.86
C ARG A 169 -3.49 0.35 3.23
N CYS A 170 -3.12 0.51 4.49
CA CYS A 170 -2.28 1.60 4.97
C CYS A 170 -0.89 1.08 5.35
N ASP A 171 0.17 1.52 4.68
CA ASP A 171 1.55 1.13 4.98
C ASP A 171 2.23 2.17 5.86
N ILE A 172 2.78 1.73 6.99
CA ILE A 172 3.55 2.59 7.88
C ILE A 172 5.03 2.54 7.46
N VAL A 173 5.54 3.66 6.95
CA VAL A 173 6.92 3.81 6.51
C VAL A 173 7.68 4.64 7.53
N GLN A 174 8.71 4.07 8.13
CA GLN A 174 9.59 4.79 9.05
C GLN A 174 10.63 5.60 8.26
N THR A 175 10.78 6.88 8.60
CA THR A 175 11.78 7.77 8.02
C THR A 175 12.51 8.54 9.12
N PRO A 176 13.73 9.06 8.87
CA PRO A 176 14.44 9.96 9.80
C PRO A 176 13.65 11.23 10.15
N TYR A 177 12.67 11.60 9.30
CA TYR A 177 11.87 12.82 9.42
C TYR A 177 10.49 12.57 10.05
N GLY A 178 10.27 11.36 10.58
CA GLY A 178 9.02 10.91 11.18
C GLY A 178 8.35 9.79 10.37
N ALA A 179 7.44 9.08 11.02
CA ALA A 179 6.67 8.01 10.37
C ALA A 179 5.63 8.59 9.40
N LEU A 180 5.48 7.90 8.27
CA LEU A 180 4.46 8.17 7.26
C LEU A 180 3.45 7.04 7.25
N GLY A 181 2.20 7.35 6.90
CA GLY A 181 1.20 6.35 6.55
C GLY A 181 0.81 6.51 5.08
N ILE A 182 0.91 5.43 4.32
CA ILE A 182 0.73 5.42 2.87
C ILE A 182 -0.43 4.48 2.56
N TYR A 183 -1.61 5.06 2.36
CA TYR A 183 -2.77 4.34 1.85
C TYR A 183 -2.56 3.90 0.40
N LYS A 184 -3.10 2.73 0.04
CA LYS A 184 -3.04 2.14 -1.30
C LYS A 184 -4.29 1.27 -1.52
N TYR A 185 -4.99 1.45 -2.64
CA TYR A 185 -5.88 0.42 -3.16
C TYR A 185 -5.03 -0.65 -3.84
N GLN A 186 -4.90 -1.81 -3.20
CA GLN A 186 -3.94 -2.84 -3.63
C GLN A 186 -4.26 -3.46 -4.99
N HIS A 187 -5.48 -3.30 -5.50
CA HIS A 187 -5.83 -3.71 -6.86
C HIS A 187 -5.27 -2.79 -7.95
N GLU A 188 -4.97 -1.53 -7.62
CA GLU A 188 -4.51 -0.51 -8.57
C GLU A 188 -3.08 -0.01 -8.33
N ILE A 189 -2.51 -0.31 -7.16
CA ILE A 189 -1.17 0.12 -6.77
C ILE A 189 -0.29 -1.11 -6.49
N HIS A 190 0.96 -1.05 -6.92
CA HIS A 190 1.94 -2.11 -6.66
C HIS A 190 2.09 -2.42 -5.16
N ILE A 191 2.01 -3.71 -4.82
CA ILE A 191 2.22 -4.20 -3.47
C ILE A 191 3.71 -4.11 -3.12
N GLU A 192 4.01 -3.26 -2.15
CA GLU A 192 5.31 -3.23 -1.49
C GLU A 192 5.13 -3.72 -0.04
N PHE A 193 5.99 -4.65 0.37
CA PHE A 193 5.99 -5.13 1.75
C PHE A 193 6.78 -4.15 2.64
N PRO A 194 6.22 -3.72 3.79
CA PRO A 194 6.91 -2.86 4.74
C PRO A 194 8.22 -3.51 5.18
N LYS A 195 9.29 -2.74 5.15
CA LYS A 195 10.61 -3.14 5.65
C LYS A 195 10.95 -2.24 6.84
N ALA A 196 11.71 -2.78 7.80
CA ALA A 196 12.20 -2.00 8.93
C ALA A 196 13.02 -0.77 8.48
N LYS A 197 13.75 -0.92 7.36
CA LYS A 197 14.39 0.18 6.63
C LYS A 197 14.06 0.07 5.15
N SER A 198 13.59 1.17 4.57
CA SER A 198 13.33 1.26 3.13
C SER A 198 14.60 1.73 2.41
N PRO A 199 15.16 0.93 1.48
CA PRO A 199 16.33 1.36 0.69
C PRO A 199 16.10 2.70 -0.02
N LYS A 200 14.86 2.93 -0.48
CA LYS A 200 14.45 4.16 -1.15
C LYS A 200 14.57 5.39 -0.24
N ILE A 201 14.20 5.23 1.03
CA ILE A 201 14.30 6.29 2.04
C ILE A 201 15.76 6.54 2.44
N GLU A 202 16.60 5.49 2.52
CA GLU A 202 18.04 5.64 2.80
C GLU A 202 18.78 6.39 1.68
N ILE A 203 18.42 6.13 0.41
CA ILE A 203 18.96 6.88 -0.73
C ILE A 203 18.52 8.34 -0.63
N LEU A 204 17.24 8.59 -0.36
CA LEU A 204 16.71 9.95 -0.23
C LEU A 204 17.35 10.72 0.93
N GLU A 205 17.54 10.09 2.09
CA GLU A 205 18.21 10.69 3.26
C GLU A 205 19.59 11.25 2.89
N LYS A 206 20.45 10.43 2.28
CA LYS A 206 21.80 10.83 1.85
C LYS A 206 21.78 11.98 0.86
N VAL A 207 20.78 12.04 -0.02
CA VAL A 207 20.66 13.15 -0.98
C VAL A 207 20.27 14.42 -0.25
N LEU A 208 19.29 14.37 0.65
CA LEU A 208 18.75 15.54 1.35
C LEU A 208 19.77 16.17 2.30
N GLU A 209 20.72 15.41 2.87
CA GLU A 209 21.81 15.93 3.72
C GLU A 209 22.65 17.03 3.06
N HIS A 210 22.69 17.08 1.73
CA HIS A 210 23.46 18.06 0.98
C HIS A 210 22.69 19.36 0.65
N TYR A 211 21.42 19.46 1.06
CA TYR A 211 20.56 20.59 0.71
C TYR A 211 19.88 21.18 1.94
N ASN A 212 19.77 22.51 1.98
CA ASN A 212 18.94 23.20 2.98
C ASN A 212 17.62 23.62 2.32
N LYS A 213 16.50 23.01 2.75
CA LYS A 213 15.15 23.26 2.22
C LYS A 213 15.07 23.18 0.68
N PRO A 214 15.41 22.03 0.07
CA PRO A 214 15.42 21.90 -1.39
C PRO A 214 14.03 22.08 -2.01
N THR A 215 14.01 22.44 -3.28
CA THR A 215 12.86 22.22 -4.18
C THR A 215 12.99 20.85 -4.84
N VAL A 216 11.94 20.03 -4.76
CA VAL A 216 11.97 18.63 -5.20
C VAL A 216 10.88 18.38 -6.24
N LEU A 217 11.22 17.63 -7.28
CA LEU A 217 10.27 17.01 -8.19
C LEU A 217 10.30 15.50 -8.00
N ASP A 218 9.20 14.92 -7.55
CA ASP A 218 8.97 13.48 -7.48
C ASP A 218 8.32 13.05 -8.81
N CYS A 219 9.14 12.60 -9.76
CA CYS A 219 8.78 12.48 -11.19
C CYS A 219 7.80 11.34 -11.48
N THR A 220 7.88 10.27 -10.70
CA THR A 220 7.06 9.05 -10.81
C THR A 220 6.59 8.68 -9.41
N CYS A 221 5.81 9.57 -8.81
CA CYS A 221 5.63 9.62 -7.36
C CYS A 221 4.85 8.43 -6.80
N GLY A 222 4.14 7.67 -7.63
CA GLY A 222 3.30 6.57 -7.21
C GLY A 222 2.34 7.03 -6.11
N PRO A 223 2.30 6.38 -4.94
CA PRO A 223 1.45 6.79 -3.82
C PRO A 223 1.99 8.01 -3.03
N GLY A 224 3.06 8.65 -3.49
CA GLY A 224 3.62 9.89 -2.95
C GLY A 224 4.63 9.71 -1.81
N THR A 225 5.17 8.51 -1.61
CA THR A 225 5.98 8.19 -0.41
C THR A 225 7.24 9.06 -0.30
N LEU A 226 8.00 9.20 -1.40
CA LEU A 226 9.27 9.94 -1.40
C LEU A 226 9.05 11.45 -1.33
N GLY A 227 8.11 12.00 -2.10
CA GLY A 227 7.75 13.41 -2.02
C GLY A 227 7.18 13.81 -0.64
N ILE A 228 6.35 12.97 0.00
CA ILE A 228 5.85 13.25 1.36
C ILE A 228 7.01 13.19 2.37
N ALA A 229 7.96 12.27 2.23
CA ALA A 229 9.17 12.25 3.05
C ALA A 229 9.98 13.56 2.89
N CYS A 230 10.09 14.09 1.67
CA CYS A 230 10.73 15.39 1.41
C CYS A 230 10.00 16.55 2.10
N LEU A 231 8.66 16.55 2.08
CA LEU A 231 7.88 17.56 2.81
C LEU A 231 8.10 17.49 4.32
N LYS A 232 8.16 16.28 4.92
CA LYS A 232 8.51 16.09 6.33
C LYS A 232 9.95 16.51 6.63
N ALA A 233 10.87 16.32 5.70
CA ALA A 233 12.24 16.82 5.75
C ALA A 233 12.35 18.35 5.52
N ASN A 234 11.22 19.06 5.50
CA ASN A 234 11.14 20.52 5.36
C ASN A 234 11.66 21.03 4.01
N ALA A 235 11.46 20.27 2.92
CA ALA A 235 11.62 20.79 1.56
C ALA A 235 10.82 22.10 1.39
N GLN A 236 11.39 23.04 0.63
CA GLN A 236 10.75 24.33 0.37
C GLN A 236 9.49 24.14 -0.47
N LYS A 237 9.57 23.28 -1.48
CA LYS A 237 8.45 22.92 -2.36
C LYS A 237 8.67 21.51 -2.89
N VAL A 238 7.60 20.73 -3.00
CA VAL A 238 7.60 19.41 -3.65
C VAL A 238 6.56 19.38 -4.77
N VAL A 239 6.96 19.00 -5.96
CA VAL A 239 6.02 18.70 -7.06
C VAL A 239 5.91 17.19 -7.18
N PHE A 240 4.70 16.67 -7.07
CA PHE A 240 4.37 15.27 -7.28
C PHE A 240 3.90 15.11 -8.71
N ASN A 241 4.44 14.14 -9.44
CA ASN A 241 3.97 13.79 -10.77
C ASN A 241 3.91 12.27 -10.92
N ASP A 242 2.84 11.78 -11.53
CA ASP A 242 2.73 10.40 -11.98
C ASP A 242 1.79 10.37 -13.19
N ILE A 243 2.00 9.43 -14.10
CA ILE A 243 1.10 9.24 -15.24
C ILE A 243 -0.12 8.39 -14.86
N TRP A 244 -0.03 7.62 -13.78
CA TRP A 244 -1.07 6.71 -13.32
C TRP A 244 -2.11 7.45 -12.46
N SER A 245 -3.29 7.72 -13.01
CA SER A 245 -4.35 8.44 -12.29
C SER A 245 -4.68 7.84 -10.90
N PRO A 246 -4.79 6.51 -10.71
CA PRO A 246 -4.97 5.94 -9.37
C PRO A 246 -3.85 6.25 -8.38
N ALA A 247 -2.61 6.37 -8.84
CA ALA A 247 -1.48 6.79 -8.00
C ALA A 247 -1.63 8.25 -7.54
N ILE A 248 -2.10 9.12 -8.44
CA ILE A 248 -2.38 10.52 -8.11
C ILE A 248 -3.52 10.63 -7.09
N GLU A 249 -4.65 9.94 -7.31
CA GLU A 249 -5.76 9.92 -6.35
C GLU A 249 -5.30 9.51 -4.94
N ILE A 250 -4.48 8.47 -4.86
CA ILE A 250 -3.89 8.01 -3.60
C ILE A 250 -2.88 9.01 -3.02
N THR A 251 -2.07 9.66 -3.86
CA THR A 251 -1.14 10.72 -3.42
C THR A 251 -1.90 11.86 -2.74
N LEU A 252 -3.06 12.27 -3.27
CA LEU A 252 -3.91 13.28 -2.63
C LEU A 252 -4.41 12.84 -1.25
N ILE A 253 -4.87 11.59 -1.13
CA ILE A 253 -5.29 11.01 0.16
C ILE A 253 -4.12 10.96 1.14
N ASN A 254 -2.93 10.57 0.67
CA ASN A 254 -1.75 10.46 1.50
C ASN A 254 -1.24 11.82 1.96
N LEU A 255 -1.30 12.85 1.12
CA LEU A 255 -0.99 14.22 1.52
C LEU A 255 -1.90 14.68 2.67
N GLU A 256 -3.23 14.58 2.50
CA GLU A 256 -4.21 14.97 3.52
C GLU A 256 -4.01 14.20 4.83
N THR A 257 -3.93 12.87 4.76
CA THR A 257 -3.81 12.02 5.96
C THR A 257 -2.48 12.21 6.69
N ASN A 258 -1.40 12.59 6.01
CA ASN A 258 -0.12 12.94 6.63
C ASN A 258 -0.04 14.40 7.10
N GLY A 259 -1.13 15.16 7.00
CA GLY A 259 -1.25 16.52 7.54
C GLY A 259 -0.84 17.63 6.56
N PHE A 260 -0.91 17.37 5.25
CA PHE A 260 -0.68 18.35 4.20
C PHE A 260 -2.00 18.63 3.47
N PRO A 261 -2.74 19.70 3.84
CA PRO A 261 -4.05 19.99 3.28
C PRO A 261 -4.01 20.20 1.76
N VAL A 262 -4.91 19.55 1.04
CA VAL A 262 -5.00 19.53 -0.41
C VAL A 262 -6.11 20.47 -0.88
N LYS A 263 -5.80 21.26 -1.91
CA LYS A 263 -6.73 22.12 -2.63
C LYS A 263 -6.82 21.63 -4.08
N PRO A 264 -7.97 21.12 -4.53
CA PRO A 264 -8.15 20.73 -5.92
C PRO A 264 -7.89 21.91 -6.88
N SER A 265 -7.27 21.62 -8.01
CA SER A 265 -7.11 22.55 -9.13
C SER A 265 -8.17 22.26 -10.20
N GLY A 266 -8.59 23.28 -10.95
CA GLY A 266 -9.58 23.12 -12.02
C GLY A 266 -9.28 23.86 -13.32
N ASN A 267 -8.16 24.61 -13.39
CA ASN A 267 -7.97 25.62 -14.44
C ASN A 267 -6.67 25.45 -15.25
N GLU A 268 -5.77 24.55 -14.84
CA GLU A 268 -4.46 24.36 -15.46
C GLU A 268 -4.32 22.92 -15.95
N GLU A 269 -3.83 22.73 -17.18
CA GLU A 269 -3.67 21.41 -17.78
C GLU A 269 -2.64 20.58 -16.98
N GLY A 270 -3.02 19.36 -16.63
CA GLY A 270 -2.18 18.43 -15.89
C GLY A 270 -2.05 18.69 -14.38
N LEU A 271 -2.25 19.93 -13.90
CA LEU A 271 -2.27 20.26 -12.47
C LEU A 271 -3.57 19.78 -11.83
N ILE A 272 -3.48 18.80 -10.93
CA ILE A 272 -4.63 18.17 -10.27
C ILE A 272 -4.95 18.85 -8.94
N ALA A 273 -3.94 19.21 -8.16
CA ALA A 273 -4.12 19.84 -6.86
C ALA A 273 -2.87 20.58 -6.39
N SER A 274 -3.02 21.40 -5.35
CA SER A 274 -1.92 22.10 -4.70
C SER A 274 -2.13 22.23 -3.19
N GLY A 275 -1.06 22.61 -2.50
CA GLY A 275 -1.07 22.99 -1.09
C GLY A 275 0.01 24.05 -0.84
N ASP A 276 0.26 24.37 0.43
CA ASP A 276 1.19 25.44 0.81
C ASP A 276 2.60 25.26 0.23
N LYS A 277 3.10 24.02 0.25
CA LYS A 277 4.45 23.66 -0.20
C LYS A 277 4.46 22.59 -1.29
N PHE A 278 3.34 22.35 -1.96
CA PHE A 278 3.32 21.31 -3.00
C PHE A 278 2.34 21.58 -4.13
N GLU A 279 2.59 20.93 -5.25
CA GLU A 279 1.68 20.77 -6.39
C GLU A 279 1.65 19.30 -6.80
N VAL A 280 0.53 18.84 -7.36
CA VAL A 280 0.34 17.47 -7.83
C VAL A 280 -0.11 17.50 -9.28
N TYR A 281 0.67 16.90 -10.16
CA TYR A 281 0.42 16.79 -11.59
C TYR A 281 0.13 15.33 -11.96
N SER A 282 -0.67 15.14 -13.01
CA SER A 282 -0.92 13.83 -13.61
C SER A 282 -0.49 13.82 -15.07
N MET A 283 0.81 13.66 -15.33
CA MET A 283 1.35 13.73 -16.69
C MET A 283 2.51 12.76 -16.90
N ASP A 284 2.78 12.49 -18.16
CA ASP A 284 4.07 11.97 -18.60
C ASP A 284 5.18 12.99 -18.28
N ILE A 285 6.25 12.55 -17.60
CA ILE A 285 7.40 13.40 -17.24
C ILE A 285 8.03 14.07 -18.47
N ARG A 286 7.99 13.41 -19.64
CA ARG A 286 8.52 13.93 -20.91
C ARG A 286 7.74 15.15 -21.41
N LYS A 287 6.49 15.29 -20.99
CA LYS A 287 5.63 16.46 -21.28
C LYS A 287 5.68 17.51 -20.18
N LEU A 288 5.96 17.09 -18.93
CA LEU A 288 5.96 17.97 -17.76
C LEU A 288 6.92 19.15 -17.90
N ALA A 289 8.04 18.98 -18.61
CA ALA A 289 9.00 20.04 -18.91
C ALA A 289 8.42 21.25 -19.68
N ASN A 290 7.27 21.07 -20.35
CA ASN A 290 6.59 22.16 -21.05
C ASN A 290 5.69 23.00 -20.15
N TYR A 291 5.42 22.54 -18.92
CA TYR A 291 4.48 23.15 -17.99
C TYR A 291 5.17 23.70 -16.73
N LEU A 292 6.39 23.24 -16.44
CA LEU A 292 7.17 23.69 -15.29
C LEU A 292 8.36 24.53 -15.73
N ASP A 293 8.32 25.83 -15.41
CA ASP A 293 9.42 26.77 -15.71
C ASP A 293 10.55 26.74 -14.66
N LYS A 294 10.39 25.97 -13.57
CA LYS A 294 11.30 25.99 -12.43
C LYS A 294 12.33 24.87 -12.51
N LYS A 295 13.61 25.23 -12.28
CA LYS A 295 14.67 24.25 -12.03
C LYS A 295 14.65 23.78 -10.57
N PHE A 296 14.30 22.52 -10.37
CA PHE A 296 14.31 21.85 -9.07
C PHE A 296 15.73 21.53 -8.63
N ASP A 297 15.96 21.49 -7.32
CA ASP A 297 17.25 21.06 -6.77
C ASP A 297 17.45 19.55 -6.93
N ILE A 298 16.37 18.78 -6.76
CA ILE A 298 16.35 17.33 -6.82
C ILE A 298 15.17 16.86 -7.68
N CYS A 299 15.43 15.95 -8.62
CA CYS A 299 14.41 15.19 -9.35
C CYS A 299 14.54 13.71 -9.00
N ILE A 300 13.48 13.11 -8.48
CA ILE A 300 13.44 11.71 -8.04
C ILE A 300 12.71 10.89 -9.10
N ILE A 301 13.32 9.80 -9.53
CA ILE A 301 12.70 8.83 -10.45
C ILE A 301 12.74 7.46 -9.76
N ASP A 302 11.55 6.89 -9.56
CA ASP A 302 11.31 5.58 -8.95
C ASP A 302 10.39 4.79 -9.89
N THR A 303 11.01 4.09 -10.85
CA THR A 303 10.28 3.26 -11.82
C THR A 303 10.21 1.82 -11.36
N PHE A 304 9.25 1.06 -11.89
CA PHE A 304 9.21 -0.38 -11.65
C PHE A 304 10.50 -1.10 -12.09
N PRO A 305 10.88 -2.21 -11.42
CA PRO A 305 12.03 -3.00 -11.83
C PRO A 305 11.96 -3.42 -13.30
N GLY A 306 13.05 -3.18 -14.03
CA GLY A 306 13.20 -3.54 -15.45
C GLY A 306 12.62 -2.52 -16.45
N VAL A 307 12.13 -1.37 -16.00
CA VAL A 307 11.81 -0.23 -16.88
C VAL A 307 13.10 0.48 -17.30
N ASP A 308 13.21 0.85 -18.58
CA ASP A 308 14.32 1.68 -19.07
C ASP A 308 14.10 3.14 -18.62
N THR A 309 15.02 3.65 -17.80
CA THR A 309 14.90 4.99 -17.21
C THR A 309 15.51 6.08 -18.08
N LYS A 310 16.11 5.78 -19.24
CA LYS A 310 16.89 6.75 -20.02
C LYS A 310 16.08 8.00 -20.38
N GLU A 311 14.89 7.84 -20.96
CA GLU A 311 14.07 8.99 -21.37
C GLU A 311 13.52 9.78 -20.17
N PHE A 312 13.23 9.09 -19.07
CA PHE A 312 12.82 9.72 -17.81
C PHE A 312 13.92 10.62 -17.25
N VAL A 313 15.18 10.12 -17.25
CA VAL A 313 16.36 10.88 -16.81
C VAL A 313 16.59 12.09 -17.72
N GLU A 314 16.56 11.91 -19.05
CA GLU A 314 16.73 13.00 -20.00
C GLU A 314 15.65 14.10 -19.86
N ALA A 315 14.41 13.72 -19.52
CA ALA A 315 13.35 14.67 -19.22
C ALA A 315 13.58 15.38 -17.87
N ALA A 316 13.96 14.64 -16.82
CA ALA A 316 14.23 15.18 -15.50
C ALA A 316 15.45 16.11 -15.46
N ASP A 317 16.49 15.84 -16.25
CA ASP A 317 17.69 16.69 -16.36
C ASP A 317 17.37 18.10 -16.91
N LYS A 318 16.29 18.24 -17.68
CA LYS A 318 15.81 19.56 -18.14
C LYS A 318 15.15 20.35 -17.01
N LEU A 319 14.55 19.64 -16.06
CA LEU A 319 13.76 20.18 -14.96
C LEU A 319 14.56 20.36 -13.66
N GLY A 320 15.69 19.67 -13.47
CA GLY A 320 16.41 19.66 -12.20
C GLY A 320 17.91 19.83 -12.31
N LYS A 321 18.55 20.05 -11.16
CA LYS A 321 20.02 20.09 -11.02
C LYS A 321 20.62 18.71 -10.77
N LYS A 322 19.91 17.86 -10.02
CA LYS A 322 20.33 16.51 -9.65
C LYS A 322 19.20 15.54 -9.86
N VAL A 323 19.40 14.56 -10.74
CA VAL A 323 18.50 13.41 -10.90
C VAL A 323 18.93 12.29 -9.97
N VAL A 324 17.98 11.67 -9.29
CA VAL A 324 18.17 10.57 -8.34
C VAL A 324 17.29 9.42 -8.78
N LEU A 325 17.93 8.32 -9.20
CA LEU A 325 17.26 7.05 -9.45
C LEU A 325 17.16 6.29 -8.13
N VAL A 326 15.97 5.78 -7.81
CA VAL A 326 15.64 5.13 -6.55
C VAL A 326 15.06 3.73 -6.78
#